data_AF-A0A7G8WCX7-F1
#
_entry.id   AF-A0A7G8WCX7-F1
#
_cell.length_a   1.000
_cell.length_b   1.000
_cell.length_c   1.000
_cell.angle_alpha   90.00
_cell.angle_beta   90.00
_cell.angle_gamma   90.00
#
_symmetry.space_group_name_H-M   'P 1'
#
loop_
_entity.id
_entity.type
_entity.pdbx_description
1 polymer ?
#
loop_
_entity_poly.entity_id
_entity_poly.type
_entity_poly.pdbx_seq_one_letter_code
_entity_poly.pdbx_strand_id
1 'polypeptide(L)'
;MSYNQIDIFTAADLEKIIIKNEIHSDITIRGENIIKLVDVEIVNGLLRISDSSIRSLGILKIVNGNFVISSNSVYSNIKSLEKLEFVEGDLYLSNSNIEDLGALKKVGGKLNLRDTKIKNLGSLEFVGGDLFLPKKIEKEIDLTNLKVIGKIKFWNDSKSKKTIIPKSEMGYIDFKNPVPLWNHNYIYSFKAIKDANTEQLKFYKVFKEHFLNEKYIDVKGNSNYPFILLFDLLENNNSDIKKLQNHLKRLAKYYPKTGMYGTLEIIKKFENLGKFEKSWELISQGNFIDVQKIIKYESKLKRELLTGELILKLGGFSHLTEFGKKNINEIIPYADKQLENYKHQNNSNFFDLFVDNGNPIKSRKTNLIEKEKSIFSFFKKQDVEIVYEYNPEYYKGFFLTNAEYEHYKSIDDFQSNSGYKRSFPHVVEKSIFNQCRLILKQSEDLYRETIGMPKVGEGWISETELFYKISNYFKDEKVVHHASPKWLGRQHLDIYLPKLKIGIEYQGAQHYEPIEFFGGKEAFEKTVERDKRKKELCKKNNCMLIYADKGYDLNEIIVKIDSRKNGVQHRV
;
A
#
# COMPACT_ATOMS: atom_id res chain seq x y z
N MET A 1 -7.49 27.28 -19.19
CA MET A 1 -7.48 27.11 -20.65
C MET A 1 -7.04 25.68 -20.93
N SER A 2 -7.93 24.83 -21.44
CA SER A 2 -7.56 23.47 -21.84
C SER A 2 -6.89 23.56 -23.20
N TYR A 3 -5.56 23.52 -23.25
CA TYR A 3 -4.90 23.13 -24.48
C TYR A 3 -5.29 21.67 -24.73
N ASN A 4 -5.85 21.39 -25.91
CA ASN A 4 -6.13 20.02 -26.34
C ASN A 4 -4.79 19.27 -26.38
N GLN A 5 -4.55 18.43 -25.38
CA GLN A 5 -3.36 17.60 -25.29
C GLN A 5 -3.27 16.70 -26.53
N ILE A 6 -2.17 16.80 -27.28
CA ILE A 6 -1.95 16.03 -28.52
C ILE A 6 -1.16 14.79 -28.17
N ASP A 7 -1.72 13.61 -28.45
CA ASP A 7 -0.98 12.35 -28.35
C ASP A 7 -0.13 12.12 -29.62
N ILE A 8 1.16 11.89 -29.43
CA ILE A 8 2.15 11.67 -30.49
C ILE A 8 2.61 10.22 -30.42
N PHE A 9 2.35 9.45 -31.48
CA PHE A 9 2.65 8.01 -31.54
C PHE A 9 3.79 7.68 -32.50
N THR A 10 4.09 8.56 -33.46
CA THR A 10 5.14 8.36 -34.48
C THR A 10 6.01 9.60 -34.66
N ALA A 11 7.18 9.43 -35.29
CA ALA A 11 8.01 10.56 -35.70
C ALA A 11 7.27 11.50 -36.68
N ALA A 12 6.47 10.96 -37.60
CA ALA A 12 5.68 11.76 -38.53
C ALA A 12 4.58 12.59 -37.84
N ASP A 13 4.03 12.13 -36.71
CA ASP A 13 3.11 12.94 -35.90
C ASP A 13 3.84 14.10 -35.24
N LEU A 14 5.07 13.87 -34.77
CA LEU A 14 5.92 14.88 -34.15
C LEU A 14 6.35 15.94 -35.19
N GLU A 15 6.80 15.52 -36.37
CA GLU A 15 7.23 16.42 -37.46
C GLU A 15 6.14 17.41 -37.88
N LYS A 16 4.87 16.99 -37.90
CA LYS A 16 3.74 17.85 -38.30
C LYS A 16 3.51 19.06 -37.39
N ILE A 17 3.96 18.98 -36.13
CA ILE A 17 3.70 20.01 -35.12
C ILE A 17 4.94 20.81 -34.74
N ILE A 18 6.11 20.47 -35.30
CA ILE A 18 7.34 21.23 -35.13
C ILE A 18 7.33 22.44 -36.05
N ILE A 19 7.57 23.62 -35.49
CA ILE A 19 7.74 24.88 -36.23
C ILE A 19 9.08 25.46 -35.78
N LYS A 20 10.08 25.50 -36.67
CA LYS A 20 11.42 26.05 -36.37
C LYS A 20 12.05 25.46 -35.09
N ASN A 21 11.98 24.15 -34.93
CA ASN A 21 12.44 23.40 -33.76
C ASN A 21 11.65 23.64 -32.46
N GLU A 22 10.48 24.26 -32.54
CA GLU A 22 9.60 24.53 -31.39
C GLU A 22 8.25 23.81 -31.54
N ILE A 23 7.65 23.43 -30.40
CA ILE A 23 6.28 22.90 -30.32
C ILE A 23 5.42 23.83 -29.47
N HIS A 24 4.32 24.36 -30.02
CA HIS A 24 3.44 25.33 -29.36
C HIS A 24 2.13 24.72 -28.83
N SER A 25 2.21 23.53 -28.24
CA SER A 25 1.07 22.81 -27.71
C SER A 25 1.47 21.86 -26.57
N ASP A 26 0.47 21.43 -25.80
CA ASP A 26 0.64 20.35 -24.83
C ASP A 26 0.70 19.01 -25.56
N ILE A 27 1.80 18.26 -25.38
CA ILE A 27 2.05 17.00 -26.08
C ILE A 27 2.26 15.82 -25.13
N THR A 28 1.84 14.64 -25.60
CA THR A 28 2.14 13.37 -24.94
C THR A 28 2.80 12.40 -25.89
N ILE A 29 4.04 12.04 -25.62
CA ILE A 29 4.74 10.98 -26.34
C ILE A 29 4.25 9.63 -25.80
N ARG A 30 3.73 8.78 -26.69
CA ARG A 30 3.15 7.47 -26.36
C ARG A 30 3.69 6.37 -27.27
N GLY A 31 3.63 5.14 -26.76
CA GLY A 31 3.96 3.97 -27.55
C GLY A 31 5.45 3.88 -27.90
N GLU A 32 5.77 3.01 -28.85
CA GLU A 32 7.15 2.54 -29.01
C GLU A 32 7.79 2.89 -30.35
N ASN A 33 7.10 3.70 -31.16
CA ASN A 33 7.61 4.10 -32.48
C ASN A 33 8.42 5.41 -32.41
N ILE A 34 8.61 5.98 -31.23
CA ILE A 34 9.45 7.18 -31.00
C ILE A 34 10.58 6.78 -30.06
N ILE A 35 11.80 6.76 -30.59
CA ILE A 35 13.01 6.45 -29.81
C ILE A 35 13.72 7.71 -29.31
N LYS A 36 13.50 8.85 -29.96
CA LYS A 36 14.15 10.13 -29.68
C LYS A 36 13.26 11.31 -30.10
N LEU A 37 13.31 12.43 -29.39
CA LEU A 37 12.81 13.71 -29.89
C LEU A 37 13.81 14.28 -30.91
N VAL A 38 13.46 14.22 -32.18
CA VAL A 38 14.27 14.72 -33.29
C VAL A 38 13.82 16.14 -33.62
N ASP A 39 14.77 17.06 -33.80
CA ASP A 39 14.53 18.45 -34.19
C ASP A 39 13.58 19.26 -33.27
N VAL A 40 13.52 18.91 -31.98
CA VAL A 40 12.80 19.68 -30.96
C VAL A 40 13.80 20.29 -29.97
N GLU A 41 13.91 21.61 -29.98
CA GLU A 41 14.74 22.37 -29.03
C GLU A 41 13.89 22.96 -27.88
N ILE A 42 12.65 23.36 -28.16
CA ILE A 42 11.75 24.01 -27.19
C ILE A 42 10.34 23.39 -27.26
N VAL A 43 9.76 23.11 -26.10
CA VAL A 43 8.31 22.81 -25.97
C VAL A 43 7.64 23.94 -25.22
N ASN A 44 6.87 24.75 -25.94
CA ASN A 44 6.03 25.84 -25.44
C ASN A 44 4.69 25.33 -24.88
N GLY A 45 4.75 24.35 -23.98
CA GLY A 45 3.59 23.68 -23.38
C GLY A 45 3.99 22.56 -22.42
N LEU A 46 3.03 21.74 -22.01
CA LEU A 46 3.26 20.49 -21.28
C LEU A 46 3.98 19.48 -22.18
N LEU A 47 5.08 18.92 -21.69
CA LEU A 47 5.65 17.68 -22.23
C LEU A 47 5.27 16.52 -21.32
N ARG A 48 4.57 15.51 -21.83
CA ARG A 48 4.34 14.26 -21.11
C ARG A 48 4.94 13.08 -21.87
N ILE A 49 5.68 12.22 -21.17
CA ILE A 49 6.09 10.91 -21.67
C ILE A 49 5.26 9.88 -20.92
N SER A 50 4.42 9.14 -21.64
CA SER A 50 3.46 8.20 -21.03
C SER A 50 3.44 6.88 -21.75
N ASP A 51 3.86 5.81 -21.07
CA ASP A 51 3.95 4.46 -21.65
C ASP A 51 4.70 4.46 -22.99
N SER A 52 5.87 5.10 -23.01
CA SER A 52 6.70 5.26 -24.21
C SER A 52 8.06 4.59 -24.06
N SER A 53 8.61 4.08 -25.17
CA SER A 53 9.97 3.52 -25.23
C SER A 53 11.06 4.54 -25.52
N ILE A 54 10.73 5.84 -25.57
CA ILE A 54 11.69 6.91 -25.86
C ILE A 54 12.93 6.80 -24.96
N ARG A 55 14.11 6.99 -25.56
CA ARG A 55 15.41 6.80 -24.92
C ARG A 55 16.19 8.11 -24.77
N SER A 56 15.89 9.10 -25.61
CA SER A 56 16.64 10.35 -25.71
C SER A 56 15.70 11.54 -25.95
N LEU A 57 15.97 12.66 -25.27
CA LEU A 57 15.30 13.94 -25.50
C LEU A 57 15.98 14.75 -26.61
N GLY A 58 17.12 14.27 -27.10
CA GLY A 58 17.82 14.81 -28.25
C GLY A 58 18.41 16.19 -27.99
N ILE A 59 17.92 17.19 -28.72
CA ILE A 59 18.41 18.57 -28.60
C ILE A 59 17.50 19.45 -27.74
N LEU A 60 16.50 18.87 -27.07
CA LEU A 60 15.58 19.60 -26.22
C LEU A 60 16.35 20.34 -25.11
N LYS A 61 16.15 21.66 -25.04
CA LYS A 61 16.77 22.54 -24.03
C LYS A 61 15.76 23.14 -23.08
N ILE A 62 14.52 23.39 -23.53
CA ILE A 62 13.54 24.14 -22.74
C ILE A 62 12.15 23.49 -22.82
N VAL A 63 11.49 23.36 -21.67
CA VAL A 63 10.05 23.10 -21.57
C VAL A 63 9.41 24.25 -20.80
N ASN A 64 8.63 25.09 -21.47
CA ASN A 64 8.00 26.26 -20.84
C ASN A 64 6.75 25.91 -20.00
N GLY A 65 6.22 24.69 -20.14
CA GLY A 65 5.18 24.15 -19.27
C GLY A 65 5.73 23.14 -18.26
N ASN A 66 4.87 22.20 -17.87
CA ASN A 66 5.27 21.08 -17.02
C ASN A 66 5.97 19.99 -17.84
N PHE A 67 6.83 19.20 -17.20
CA PHE A 67 7.37 17.97 -17.79
C PHE A 67 7.07 16.78 -16.89
N VAL A 68 6.37 15.77 -17.42
CA VAL A 68 5.94 14.58 -16.69
C VAL A 68 6.44 13.31 -17.38
N ILE A 69 7.07 12.41 -16.62
CA ILE A 69 7.36 11.04 -17.05
C ILE A 69 6.48 10.08 -16.24
N SER A 70 5.74 9.23 -16.94
CA SER A 70 4.85 8.23 -16.34
C SER A 70 4.92 6.90 -17.10
N SER A 71 5.13 5.80 -16.37
CA SER A 71 5.18 4.44 -16.93
C SER A 71 4.26 3.53 -16.13
N ASN A 72 3.17 3.10 -16.75
CA ASN A 72 2.21 2.17 -16.14
C ASN A 72 2.34 0.76 -16.71
N SER A 73 2.74 0.64 -17.97
CA SER A 73 2.75 -0.60 -18.74
C SER A 73 4.01 -0.81 -19.57
N VAL A 74 4.71 0.26 -19.94
CA VAL A 74 5.97 0.19 -20.70
C VAL A 74 7.13 0.63 -19.81
N TYR A 75 8.20 -0.15 -19.85
CA TYR A 75 9.43 0.16 -19.12
C TYR A 75 10.04 1.47 -19.66
N SER A 76 10.24 2.44 -18.77
CA SER A 76 10.84 3.72 -19.14
C SER A 76 12.31 3.52 -19.53
N ASN A 77 12.71 3.94 -20.74
CA ASN A 77 14.10 3.76 -21.19
C ASN A 77 14.98 4.99 -21.03
N ILE A 78 14.40 6.13 -20.65
CA ILE A 78 15.12 7.38 -20.43
C ILE A 78 15.88 7.32 -19.10
N LYS A 79 17.18 7.61 -19.16
CA LYS A 79 18.09 7.61 -18.01
C LYS A 79 18.63 8.99 -17.65
N SER A 80 18.62 9.91 -18.62
CA SER A 80 19.15 11.26 -18.50
C SER A 80 18.17 12.26 -19.09
N LEU A 81 18.16 13.50 -18.58
CA LEU A 81 17.50 14.63 -19.23
C LEU A 81 18.36 15.26 -20.34
N GLU A 82 19.58 14.77 -20.54
CA GLU A 82 20.51 15.13 -21.61
C GLU A 82 20.77 16.64 -21.66
N LYS A 83 20.28 17.33 -22.69
CA LYS A 83 20.52 18.75 -22.96
C LYS A 83 19.43 19.68 -22.38
N LEU A 84 18.43 19.13 -21.69
CA LEU A 84 17.37 19.93 -21.11
C LEU A 84 17.95 20.81 -19.99
N GLU A 85 17.89 22.13 -20.16
CA GLU A 85 18.43 23.11 -19.22
C GLU A 85 17.35 23.72 -18.33
N PHE A 86 16.14 23.94 -18.87
CA PHE A 86 15.08 24.69 -18.21
C PHE A 86 13.72 23.98 -18.29
N VAL A 87 13.04 23.88 -17.15
CA VAL A 87 11.61 23.59 -17.08
C VAL A 87 10.94 24.72 -16.30
N GLU A 88 10.12 25.54 -16.96
CA GLU A 88 9.50 26.69 -16.28
C GLU A 88 8.33 26.28 -15.36
N GLY A 89 7.69 25.13 -15.63
CA GLY A 89 6.66 24.55 -14.77
C GLY A 89 7.20 23.53 -13.76
N ASP A 90 6.32 22.59 -13.38
CA ASP A 90 6.66 21.44 -12.54
C ASP A 90 7.35 20.32 -13.34
N LEU A 91 8.34 19.67 -12.72
CA LEU A 91 9.05 18.52 -13.25
C LEU A 91 8.77 17.26 -12.40
N TYR A 92 7.98 16.34 -12.96
CA TYR A 92 7.57 15.09 -12.32
C TYR A 92 8.27 13.89 -12.95
N LEU A 93 9.33 13.42 -12.30
CA LEU A 93 10.14 12.28 -12.73
C LEU A 93 9.96 11.05 -11.84
N SER A 94 8.99 11.10 -10.92
CA SER A 94 8.79 10.03 -9.95
C SER A 94 8.53 8.69 -10.62
N ASN A 95 9.12 7.61 -10.08
CA ASN A 95 9.01 6.25 -10.62
C ASN A 95 9.63 6.03 -12.01
N SER A 96 10.45 6.95 -12.52
CA SER A 96 11.19 6.78 -13.77
C SER A 96 12.56 6.10 -13.55
N ASN A 97 13.26 5.82 -14.65
CA ASN A 97 14.62 5.27 -14.64
C ASN A 97 15.72 6.34 -14.73
N ILE A 98 15.38 7.60 -14.43
CA ILE A 98 16.35 8.69 -14.40
C ILE A 98 17.46 8.39 -13.37
N GLU A 99 18.69 8.41 -13.87
CA GLU A 99 19.96 8.18 -13.18
C GLU A 99 20.75 9.50 -13.06
N ASP A 100 20.56 10.45 -13.99
CA ASP A 100 21.18 11.78 -13.98
C ASP A 100 20.23 12.88 -14.53
N LEU A 101 20.40 14.12 -14.07
CA LEU A 101 19.60 15.28 -14.53
C LEU A 101 20.18 15.97 -15.79
N GLY A 102 21.24 15.44 -16.38
CA GLY A 102 21.91 16.07 -17.52
C GLY A 102 22.30 17.53 -17.26
N ALA A 103 21.96 18.40 -18.21
CA ALA A 103 22.25 19.83 -18.18
C ALA A 103 21.21 20.68 -17.41
N LEU A 104 20.28 20.07 -16.67
CA LEU A 104 19.19 20.80 -16.02
C LEU A 104 19.71 21.78 -14.97
N LYS A 105 19.41 23.06 -15.17
CA LYS A 105 19.82 24.17 -14.27
C LYS A 105 18.66 24.66 -13.42
N LYS A 106 17.45 24.71 -13.96
CA LYS A 106 16.31 25.38 -13.30
C LYS A 106 14.99 24.63 -13.51
N VAL A 107 14.25 24.48 -12.42
CA VAL A 107 12.83 24.11 -12.41
C VAL A 107 12.03 25.24 -11.77
N GLY A 108 11.11 25.85 -12.50
CA GLY A 108 10.30 26.98 -12.00
C GLY A 108 9.25 26.55 -10.97
N GLY A 109 8.75 25.32 -11.07
CA GLY A 109 7.79 24.73 -10.14
C GLY A 109 8.41 23.68 -9.19
N LYS A 110 7.60 22.67 -8.87
CA LYS A 110 7.98 21.51 -8.05
C LYS A 110 8.88 20.56 -8.82
N LEU A 111 9.85 19.98 -8.13
CA LEU A 111 10.69 18.90 -8.66
C LEU A 111 10.46 17.62 -7.87
N ASN A 112 9.94 16.58 -8.54
CA ASN A 112 9.65 15.29 -7.92
C ASN A 112 10.55 14.18 -8.46
N LEU A 113 11.55 13.80 -7.66
CA LEU A 113 12.55 12.76 -7.95
C LEU A 113 12.36 11.47 -7.16
N ARG A 114 11.21 11.28 -6.49
CA ARG A 114 10.94 10.07 -5.70
C ARG A 114 11.04 8.81 -6.57
N ASP A 115 11.53 7.71 -6.00
CA ASP A 115 11.61 6.42 -6.70
C ASP A 115 12.48 6.41 -7.97
N THR A 116 13.39 7.38 -8.12
CA THR A 116 14.39 7.44 -9.20
C THR A 116 15.71 6.79 -8.75
N LYS A 117 16.67 6.70 -9.68
CA LYS A 117 18.02 6.18 -9.44
C LYS A 117 19.07 7.29 -9.29
N ILE A 118 18.63 8.53 -9.11
CA ILE A 118 19.50 9.69 -8.99
C ILE A 118 20.45 9.54 -7.79
N LYS A 119 21.70 9.98 -7.96
CA LYS A 119 22.72 10.02 -6.90
C LYS A 119 23.12 11.44 -6.48
N ASN A 120 23.00 12.41 -7.38
CA ASN A 120 23.29 13.82 -7.17
C ASN A 120 22.38 14.67 -8.08
N LEU A 121 22.39 15.99 -7.92
CA LEU A 121 21.53 16.89 -8.70
C LEU A 121 22.24 17.54 -9.89
N GLY A 122 23.47 17.12 -10.21
CA GLY A 122 24.25 17.67 -11.32
C GLY A 122 24.39 19.19 -11.24
N SER A 123 24.02 19.87 -12.32
CA SER A 123 24.10 21.33 -12.48
C SER A 123 22.84 22.08 -12.02
N LEU A 124 21.96 21.45 -11.25
CA LEU A 124 20.73 22.09 -10.80
C LEU A 124 21.02 23.21 -9.79
N GLU A 125 20.58 24.42 -10.11
CA GLU A 125 20.83 25.65 -9.34
C GLU A 125 19.54 26.19 -8.68
N PHE A 126 18.35 25.91 -9.25
CA PHE A 126 17.10 26.50 -8.76
C PHE A 126 15.88 25.58 -8.86
N VAL A 127 15.08 25.53 -7.80
CA VAL A 127 13.73 24.95 -7.75
C VAL A 127 12.75 25.96 -7.12
N GLY A 128 11.77 26.40 -7.89
CA GLY A 128 10.79 27.41 -7.43
C GLY A 128 9.66 26.87 -6.55
N GLY A 129 9.50 25.54 -6.47
CA GLY A 129 8.53 24.86 -5.62
C GLY A 129 9.15 23.90 -4.61
N ASP A 130 8.37 22.89 -4.21
CA ASP A 130 8.83 21.79 -3.36
C ASP A 130 9.81 20.87 -4.10
N LEU A 131 10.82 20.37 -3.39
CA LEU A 131 11.79 19.38 -3.86
C LEU A 131 11.56 18.04 -3.14
N PHE A 132 11.19 17.00 -3.88
CA PHE A 132 11.00 15.65 -3.35
C PHE A 132 12.12 14.72 -3.79
N LEU A 133 12.85 14.14 -2.83
CA LEU A 133 14.04 13.33 -3.06
C LEU A 133 13.88 11.89 -2.53
N PRO A 134 14.59 10.90 -3.11
CA PRO A 134 14.73 9.58 -2.51
C PRO A 134 15.42 9.64 -1.14
N LYS A 135 14.91 8.92 -0.14
CA LYS A 135 15.51 8.88 1.22
C LYS A 135 16.93 8.32 1.22
N LYS A 136 17.24 7.41 0.29
CA LYS A 136 18.54 6.74 0.20
C LYS A 136 19.73 7.68 -0.03
N ILE A 137 19.53 8.85 -0.64
CA ILE A 137 20.60 9.82 -0.90
C ILE A 137 20.68 10.93 0.16
N GLU A 138 19.80 10.92 1.18
CA GLU A 138 19.69 12.00 2.16
C GLU A 138 21.01 12.33 2.86
N LYS A 139 21.85 11.31 3.12
CA LYS A 139 23.12 11.49 3.82
C LYS A 139 24.28 11.91 2.91
N GLU A 140 24.14 11.76 1.60
CA GLU A 140 25.23 11.91 0.63
C GLU A 140 25.03 13.10 -0.31
N ILE A 141 23.80 13.62 -0.40
CA ILE A 141 23.44 14.66 -1.36
C ILE A 141 23.98 16.02 -0.92
N ASP A 142 24.69 16.69 -1.83
CA ASP A 142 25.09 18.09 -1.68
C ASP A 142 23.99 19.02 -2.21
N LEU A 143 23.61 20.00 -1.41
CA LEU A 143 22.57 20.98 -1.68
C LEU A 143 23.06 22.43 -1.50
N THR A 144 24.34 22.66 -1.21
CA THR A 144 24.83 23.99 -0.79
C THR A 144 24.60 25.09 -1.81
N ASN A 145 24.68 24.74 -3.10
CA ASN A 145 24.53 25.67 -4.22
C ASN A 145 23.12 25.63 -4.85
N LEU A 146 22.18 24.91 -4.26
CA LEU A 146 20.82 24.78 -4.77
C LEU A 146 19.86 25.72 -4.03
N LYS A 147 19.24 26.65 -4.75
CA LYS A 147 18.16 27.49 -4.21
C LYS A 147 16.81 26.79 -4.38
N VAL A 148 16.18 26.43 -3.26
CA VAL A 148 14.80 25.89 -3.22
C VAL A 148 13.88 26.88 -2.51
N ILE A 149 12.81 27.32 -3.17
CA ILE A 149 11.82 28.24 -2.57
C ILE A 149 10.82 27.48 -1.68
N GLY A 150 10.43 26.26 -2.07
CA GLY A 150 9.52 25.41 -1.31
C GLY A 150 10.22 24.54 -0.27
N LYS A 151 9.54 23.45 0.13
CA LYS A 151 10.06 22.49 1.12
C LYS A 151 10.90 21.40 0.45
N ILE A 152 11.99 21.00 1.09
CA ILE A 152 12.77 19.82 0.74
C ILE A 152 12.26 18.63 1.56
N LYS A 153 11.90 17.52 0.91
CA LYS A 153 11.35 16.32 1.56
C LYS A 153 11.97 15.04 1.02
N PHE A 154 12.35 14.15 1.92
CA PHE A 154 12.89 12.82 1.61
C PHE A 154 11.85 11.72 1.81
N TRP A 155 11.77 10.77 0.88
CA TRP A 155 10.77 9.70 0.87
C TRP A 155 11.41 8.34 0.67
N ASN A 156 11.01 7.34 1.46
CA ASN A 156 11.41 5.96 1.22
C ASN A 156 10.87 5.50 -0.14
N ASP A 157 11.67 4.73 -0.86
CA ASP A 157 11.24 4.11 -2.11
C ASP A 157 10.02 3.21 -1.85
N SER A 158 9.09 3.22 -2.80
CA SER A 158 7.83 2.48 -2.74
C SER A 158 8.08 0.98 -2.72
N LYS A 159 7.71 0.34 -1.59
CA LYS A 159 7.80 -1.12 -1.43
C LYS A 159 6.78 -1.89 -2.27
N SER A 160 5.74 -1.23 -2.78
CA SER A 160 4.66 -1.84 -3.56
C SER A 160 4.80 -1.58 -5.07
N LYS A 161 6.00 -1.23 -5.55
CA LYS A 161 6.25 -0.97 -6.96
C LYS A 161 5.98 -2.23 -7.77
N LYS A 162 5.03 -2.17 -8.72
CA LYS A 162 4.90 -3.22 -9.73
C LYS A 162 6.18 -3.25 -10.57
N THR A 163 6.91 -4.36 -10.51
CA THR A 163 8.07 -4.57 -11.37
C THR A 163 7.59 -4.65 -12.82
N ILE A 164 7.88 -3.62 -13.62
CA ILE A 164 7.67 -3.69 -15.06
C ILE A 164 8.82 -4.54 -15.62
N ILE A 165 8.48 -5.71 -16.14
CA ILE A 165 9.45 -6.66 -16.71
C ILE A 165 9.89 -6.13 -18.09
N PRO A 166 11.20 -6.05 -18.39
CA PRO A 166 11.68 -5.73 -19.72
C PRO A 166 11.14 -6.70 -20.76
N LYS A 167 10.77 -6.21 -21.95
CA LYS A 167 10.25 -7.05 -23.03
C LYS A 167 11.20 -8.18 -23.47
N SER A 168 12.50 -7.95 -23.36
CA SER A 168 13.54 -8.96 -23.60
C SER A 168 13.38 -10.20 -22.73
N GLU A 169 12.76 -10.06 -21.56
CA GLU A 169 12.49 -11.15 -20.62
C GLU A 169 11.09 -11.75 -20.80
N MET A 170 10.24 -11.15 -21.66
CA MET A 170 8.87 -11.60 -21.89
C MET A 170 8.75 -12.69 -22.96
N GLY A 171 9.83 -13.07 -23.65
CA GLY A 171 9.80 -14.15 -24.65
C GLY A 171 8.95 -13.83 -25.89
N TYR A 172 8.86 -12.55 -26.27
CA TYR A 172 8.21 -12.17 -27.52
C TYR A 172 9.03 -12.65 -28.72
N ILE A 173 8.33 -12.89 -29.83
CA ILE A 173 8.94 -13.07 -31.13
C ILE A 173 9.02 -11.75 -31.88
N ASP A 174 10.13 -11.54 -32.60
CA ASP A 174 10.27 -10.42 -33.52
C ASP A 174 9.43 -10.67 -34.78
N PHE A 175 8.52 -9.74 -35.07
CA PHE A 175 7.76 -9.74 -36.30
C PHE A 175 8.56 -9.02 -37.38
N LYS A 176 8.88 -9.72 -38.48
CA LYS A 176 9.79 -9.23 -39.54
C LYS A 176 9.34 -7.92 -40.18
N ASN A 177 8.03 -7.68 -40.26
CA ASN A 177 7.44 -6.47 -40.83
C ASN A 177 7.09 -5.49 -39.71
N PRO A 178 7.01 -4.18 -40.00
CA PRO A 178 6.51 -3.22 -39.02
C PRO A 178 5.08 -3.58 -38.60
N VAL A 179 4.80 -3.52 -37.30
CA VAL A 179 3.44 -3.66 -36.77
C VAL A 179 2.65 -2.43 -37.23
N PRO A 180 1.56 -2.57 -38.01
CA PRO A 180 0.79 -1.42 -38.45
C PRO A 180 0.24 -0.65 -37.24
N LEU A 181 0.44 0.67 -37.23
CA LEU A 181 -0.10 1.49 -36.16
C LEU A 181 -1.63 1.51 -36.27
N TRP A 182 -2.29 1.29 -35.15
CA TRP A 182 -3.72 1.43 -34.97
C TRP A 182 -3.92 2.43 -33.84
N ASN A 183 -4.33 3.64 -34.22
CA ASN A 183 -4.51 4.74 -33.27
C ASN A 183 -5.40 4.31 -32.10
N HIS A 184 -5.03 4.72 -30.91
CA HIS A 184 -5.70 4.30 -29.69
C HIS A 184 -7.19 4.60 -29.75
N ASN A 185 -8.01 3.55 -29.64
CA ASN A 185 -9.47 3.63 -29.57
C ASN A 185 -9.94 2.77 -28.39
N TYR A 186 -11.01 3.20 -27.73
CA TYR A 186 -11.64 2.37 -26.71
C TYR A 186 -12.41 1.21 -27.34
N ILE A 187 -11.86 0.00 -27.22
CA ILE A 187 -12.44 -1.24 -27.75
C ILE A 187 -13.33 -1.88 -26.68
N TYR A 188 -14.62 -2.07 -26.99
CA TYR A 188 -15.60 -2.68 -26.08
C TYR A 188 -16.25 -3.96 -26.62
N SER A 189 -15.97 -4.33 -27.86
CA SER A 189 -16.45 -5.56 -28.50
C SER A 189 -15.62 -5.89 -29.74
N PHE A 190 -15.78 -7.09 -30.28
CA PHE A 190 -15.11 -7.49 -31.51
C PHE A 190 -15.53 -6.66 -32.73
N LYS A 191 -16.72 -6.02 -32.70
CA LYS A 191 -17.23 -5.18 -33.80
C LYS A 191 -16.27 -4.05 -34.18
N ALA A 192 -15.47 -3.55 -33.24
CA ALA A 192 -14.49 -2.50 -33.49
C ALA A 192 -13.39 -2.90 -34.50
N ILE A 193 -13.29 -4.19 -34.86
CA ILE A 193 -12.41 -4.63 -35.94
C ILE A 193 -12.76 -4.01 -37.29
N LYS A 194 -14.00 -3.52 -37.46
CA LYS A 194 -14.45 -2.84 -38.69
C LYS A 194 -13.75 -1.50 -38.92
N ASP A 195 -13.17 -0.91 -37.88
CA ASP A 195 -12.42 0.35 -37.97
C ASP A 195 -10.98 0.13 -38.46
N ALA A 196 -10.56 -1.12 -38.64
CA ALA A 196 -9.24 -1.44 -39.13
C ALA A 196 -9.12 -1.24 -40.65
N ASN A 197 -8.00 -0.65 -41.08
CA ASN A 197 -7.62 -0.64 -42.48
C ASN A 197 -7.10 -2.01 -42.94
N THR A 198 -6.84 -2.15 -44.24
CA THR A 198 -6.40 -3.40 -44.88
C THR A 198 -5.13 -3.98 -44.26
N GLU A 199 -4.14 -3.14 -43.93
CA GLU A 199 -2.88 -3.59 -43.34
C GLU A 199 -3.07 -4.08 -41.90
N GLN A 200 -3.84 -3.34 -41.11
CA GLN A 200 -4.18 -3.69 -39.74
C GLN A 200 -4.96 -5.01 -39.67
N LEU A 201 -5.91 -5.23 -40.60
CA LEU A 201 -6.65 -6.50 -40.71
C LEU A 201 -5.74 -7.67 -41.10
N LYS A 202 -4.83 -7.48 -42.05
CA LYS A 202 -3.84 -8.49 -42.43
C LYS A 202 -2.95 -8.86 -41.24
N PHE A 203 -2.43 -7.85 -40.54
CA PHE A 203 -1.63 -8.08 -39.34
C PHE A 203 -2.41 -8.78 -38.24
N TYR A 204 -3.66 -8.37 -37.97
CA TYR A 204 -4.49 -8.99 -36.93
C TYR A 204 -4.68 -10.50 -37.14
N LYS A 205 -4.88 -10.94 -38.38
CA LYS A 205 -4.99 -12.38 -38.70
C LYS A 205 -3.72 -13.13 -38.30
N VAL A 206 -2.55 -12.60 -38.67
CA VAL A 206 -1.25 -13.19 -38.32
C VAL A 206 -1.04 -13.17 -36.80
N PHE A 207 -1.35 -12.05 -36.15
CA PHE A 207 -1.26 -11.89 -34.70
C PHE A 207 -2.10 -12.91 -33.94
N LYS A 208 -3.38 -13.07 -34.32
CA LYS A 208 -4.30 -14.05 -33.75
C LYS A 208 -3.78 -15.48 -33.93
N GLU A 209 -3.33 -15.83 -35.13
CA GLU A 209 -2.80 -17.16 -35.43
C GLU A 209 -1.57 -17.48 -34.58
N HIS A 210 -0.61 -16.55 -34.49
CA HIS A 210 0.58 -16.71 -33.66
C HIS A 210 0.21 -16.89 -32.19
N PHE A 211 -0.70 -16.05 -31.67
CA PHE A 211 -1.15 -16.16 -30.28
C PHE A 211 -1.78 -17.53 -29.98
N LEU A 212 -2.64 -18.03 -30.87
CA LEU A 212 -3.27 -19.34 -30.71
C LEU A 212 -2.25 -20.49 -30.75
N ASN A 213 -1.16 -20.30 -31.49
CA ASN A 213 0.00 -21.22 -31.56
C ASN A 213 1.07 -20.94 -30.49
N GLU A 214 0.72 -20.20 -29.43
CA GLU A 214 1.60 -19.87 -28.30
C GLU A 214 2.90 -19.14 -28.67
N LYS A 215 2.86 -18.38 -29.78
CA LYS A 215 3.90 -17.46 -30.22
C LYS A 215 3.41 -16.03 -30.02
N TYR A 216 4.09 -15.25 -29.19
CA TYR A 216 3.60 -13.92 -28.79
C TYR A 216 4.35 -12.83 -29.53
N ILE A 217 3.66 -12.12 -30.42
CA ILE A 217 4.26 -11.00 -31.16
C ILE A 217 4.31 -9.77 -30.26
N ASP A 218 5.45 -9.06 -30.27
CA ASP A 218 5.54 -7.73 -29.70
C ASP A 218 4.76 -6.71 -30.56
N VAL A 219 3.60 -6.27 -30.07
CA VAL A 219 2.73 -5.30 -30.76
C VAL A 219 3.20 -3.84 -30.63
N LYS A 220 4.42 -3.59 -30.14
CA LYS A 220 5.06 -2.26 -30.05
C LYS A 220 4.18 -1.20 -29.36
N GLY A 221 3.48 -1.62 -28.31
CA GLY A 221 2.63 -0.77 -27.48
C GLY A 221 1.21 -0.56 -28.04
N ASN A 222 0.90 -1.10 -29.22
CA ASN A 222 -0.42 -1.00 -29.83
C ASN A 222 -1.44 -1.93 -29.15
N SER A 223 -2.17 -1.38 -28.17
CA SER A 223 -3.11 -2.15 -27.35
C SER A 223 -4.36 -2.59 -28.09
N ASN A 224 -4.71 -1.98 -29.22
CA ASN A 224 -5.95 -2.31 -29.93
C ASN A 224 -5.94 -3.76 -30.40
N TYR A 225 -4.81 -4.29 -30.88
CA TYR A 225 -4.73 -5.69 -31.31
C TYR A 225 -5.02 -6.69 -30.18
N PRO A 226 -4.35 -6.63 -29.00
CA PRO A 226 -4.73 -7.44 -27.85
C PRO A 226 -6.19 -7.28 -27.41
N PHE A 227 -6.75 -6.07 -27.43
CA PHE A 227 -8.16 -5.86 -27.05
C PHE A 227 -9.14 -6.45 -28.08
N ILE A 228 -8.88 -6.31 -29.38
CA ILE A 228 -9.69 -6.99 -30.40
C ILE A 228 -9.61 -8.50 -30.22
N LEU A 229 -8.41 -9.04 -29.96
CA LEU A 229 -8.25 -10.47 -29.69
C LEU A 229 -8.98 -10.92 -28.42
N LEU A 230 -8.97 -10.12 -27.35
CA LEU A 230 -9.75 -10.37 -26.13
C LEU A 230 -11.22 -10.60 -26.48
N PHE A 231 -11.85 -9.68 -27.21
CA PHE A 231 -13.26 -9.78 -27.56
C PHE A 231 -13.53 -10.86 -28.63
N ASP A 232 -12.64 -11.08 -29.58
CA ASP A 232 -12.73 -12.19 -30.54
C ASP A 232 -12.73 -13.56 -29.82
N LEU A 233 -11.87 -13.72 -28.80
CA LEU A 233 -11.83 -14.93 -27.98
C LEU A 233 -13.12 -15.11 -27.18
N LEU A 234 -13.67 -14.03 -26.63
CA LEU A 234 -14.89 -14.05 -25.84
C LEU A 234 -16.14 -14.35 -26.69
N GLU A 235 -16.25 -13.74 -27.86
CA GLU A 235 -17.45 -13.76 -28.71
C GLU A 235 -17.44 -14.92 -29.71
N ASN A 236 -16.30 -15.22 -30.35
CA ASN A 236 -16.27 -16.10 -31.53
C ASN A 236 -15.57 -17.46 -31.33
N ASN A 237 -14.81 -17.67 -30.24
CA ASN A 237 -13.96 -18.88 -30.10
C ASN A 237 -14.26 -19.70 -28.82
N ASN A 238 -15.49 -19.65 -28.32
CA ASN A 238 -15.75 -19.82 -26.88
C ASN A 238 -16.71 -20.95 -26.46
N SER A 239 -16.66 -22.11 -27.12
CA SER A 239 -17.43 -23.28 -26.66
C SER A 239 -16.89 -23.87 -25.35
N ASP A 240 -15.58 -23.78 -25.08
CA ASP A 240 -14.95 -24.30 -23.85
C ASP A 240 -14.40 -23.17 -22.95
N ILE A 241 -14.99 -23.04 -21.75
CA ILE A 241 -14.62 -22.04 -20.75
C ILE A 241 -13.19 -22.25 -20.22
N LYS A 242 -12.74 -23.50 -20.06
CA LYS A 242 -11.38 -23.79 -19.55
C LYS A 242 -10.34 -23.35 -20.58
N LYS A 243 -10.60 -23.64 -21.86
CA LYS A 243 -9.76 -23.17 -22.98
C LYS A 243 -9.74 -21.64 -23.05
N LEU A 244 -10.90 -20.98 -22.92
CA LEU A 244 -10.98 -19.53 -22.85
C LEU A 244 -10.17 -18.96 -21.68
N GLN A 245 -10.32 -19.48 -20.46
CA GLN A 245 -9.57 -19.02 -19.30
C GLN A 245 -8.05 -19.13 -19.53
N ASN A 246 -7.59 -20.23 -20.13
CA ASN A 246 -6.18 -20.39 -20.49
C ASN A 246 -5.73 -19.35 -21.52
N HIS A 247 -6.53 -19.09 -22.55
CA HIS A 247 -6.26 -18.03 -23.52
C HIS A 247 -6.19 -16.66 -22.85
N LEU A 248 -7.15 -16.29 -22.01
CA LEU A 248 -7.16 -14.99 -21.33
C LEU A 248 -6.02 -14.86 -20.32
N LYS A 249 -5.63 -15.94 -19.63
CA LYS A 249 -4.46 -15.96 -18.75
C LYS A 249 -3.17 -15.69 -19.52
N ARG A 250 -3.01 -16.31 -20.70
CA ARG A 250 -1.88 -16.02 -21.61
C ARG A 250 -1.94 -14.58 -22.13
N LEU A 251 -3.13 -14.12 -22.55
CA LEU A 251 -3.32 -12.76 -23.04
C LEU A 251 -2.95 -11.74 -21.96
N ALA A 252 -3.36 -11.95 -20.72
CA ALA A 252 -3.00 -11.11 -19.57
C ALA A 252 -1.49 -11.15 -19.27
N LYS A 253 -0.84 -12.30 -19.42
CA LYS A 253 0.61 -12.44 -19.19
C LYS A 253 1.42 -11.66 -20.22
N TYR A 254 1.11 -11.82 -21.51
CA TYR A 254 1.88 -11.23 -22.61
C TYR A 254 1.34 -9.88 -23.08
N TYR A 255 0.12 -9.51 -22.72
CA TYR A 255 -0.49 -8.21 -23.04
C TYR A 255 -1.25 -7.67 -21.82
N PRO A 256 -0.53 -7.22 -20.77
CA PRO A 256 -1.09 -6.98 -19.43
C PRO A 256 -2.25 -5.99 -19.36
N LYS A 257 -2.34 -5.04 -20.31
CA LYS A 257 -3.47 -4.09 -20.40
C LYS A 257 -4.83 -4.80 -20.51
N THR A 258 -4.87 -6.04 -21.00
CA THR A 258 -6.11 -6.83 -21.17
C THR A 258 -6.52 -7.61 -19.90
N GLY A 259 -5.63 -7.78 -18.93
CA GLY A 259 -5.79 -8.79 -17.88
C GLY A 259 -7.00 -8.59 -16.96
N MET A 260 -7.23 -7.35 -16.49
CA MET A 260 -8.39 -7.04 -15.66
C MET A 260 -9.70 -7.21 -16.45
N TYR A 261 -9.73 -6.76 -17.70
CA TYR A 261 -10.90 -6.87 -18.57
C TYR A 261 -11.27 -8.33 -18.84
N GLY A 262 -10.30 -9.17 -19.20
CA GLY A 262 -10.54 -10.59 -19.40
C GLY A 262 -11.07 -11.28 -18.14
N THR A 263 -10.51 -10.96 -16.97
CA THR A 263 -10.97 -11.54 -15.69
C THR A 263 -12.42 -11.14 -15.39
N LEU A 264 -12.78 -9.88 -15.61
CA LEU A 264 -14.17 -9.40 -15.41
C LEU A 264 -15.16 -10.10 -16.32
N GLU A 265 -14.82 -10.33 -17.60
CA GLU A 265 -15.70 -11.03 -18.54
C GLU A 265 -15.86 -12.52 -18.20
N ILE A 266 -14.81 -13.18 -17.69
CA ILE A 266 -14.94 -14.54 -17.14
C ILE A 266 -15.88 -14.59 -15.94
N ILE A 267 -15.72 -13.65 -15.00
CA ILE A 267 -16.60 -13.56 -13.83
C ILE A 267 -18.05 -13.42 -14.27
N LYS A 268 -18.36 -12.52 -15.22
CA LYS A 268 -19.71 -12.36 -15.78
C LYS A 268 -20.22 -13.65 -16.42
N LYS A 269 -19.38 -14.35 -17.21
CA LYS A 269 -19.76 -15.62 -17.84
C LYS A 269 -20.07 -16.70 -16.80
N PHE A 270 -19.29 -16.82 -15.73
CA PHE A 270 -19.58 -17.74 -14.63
C PHE A 270 -20.85 -17.36 -13.87
N GLU A 271 -21.08 -16.08 -13.62
CA GLU A 271 -22.32 -15.60 -12.98
C GLU A 271 -23.55 -15.95 -13.81
N ASN A 272 -23.51 -15.75 -15.13
CA ASN A 272 -24.62 -16.10 -16.04
C ASN A 272 -24.89 -17.61 -16.10
N LEU A 273 -23.88 -18.44 -15.79
CA LEU A 273 -24.00 -19.89 -15.71
C LEU A 273 -24.30 -20.40 -14.29
N GLY A 274 -24.53 -19.50 -13.32
CA GLY A 274 -24.76 -19.86 -11.91
C GLY A 274 -23.54 -20.43 -11.19
N LYS A 275 -22.33 -20.32 -11.75
CA LYS A 275 -21.07 -20.87 -11.19
C LYS A 275 -20.42 -19.90 -10.20
N PHE A 276 -21.15 -19.54 -9.14
CA PHE A 276 -20.74 -18.47 -8.22
C PHE A 276 -19.45 -18.77 -7.44
N GLU A 277 -19.16 -20.02 -7.09
CA GLU A 277 -17.89 -20.38 -6.42
C GLU A 277 -16.68 -20.04 -7.30
N LYS A 278 -16.76 -20.36 -8.59
CA LYS A 278 -15.68 -20.04 -9.56
C LYS A 278 -15.55 -18.55 -9.79
N SER A 279 -16.65 -17.81 -9.79
CA SER A 279 -16.60 -16.35 -9.83
C SER A 279 -15.93 -15.79 -8.58
N TRP A 280 -16.28 -16.31 -7.40
CA TRP A 280 -15.71 -15.86 -6.14
C TRP A 280 -14.21 -16.10 -6.05
N GLU A 281 -13.73 -17.27 -6.47
CA GLU A 281 -12.30 -17.61 -6.53
C GLU A 281 -11.48 -16.55 -7.30
N LEU A 282 -12.02 -16.06 -8.42
CA LEU A 282 -11.36 -14.99 -9.20
C LEU A 282 -11.48 -13.62 -8.53
N ILE A 283 -12.59 -13.34 -7.84
CA ILE A 283 -12.83 -12.06 -7.17
C ILE A 283 -11.90 -11.93 -5.94
N SER A 284 -11.79 -12.98 -5.13
CA SER A 284 -11.03 -12.97 -3.88
C SER A 284 -9.52 -12.84 -4.11
N GLN A 285 -9.02 -13.25 -5.28
CA GLN A 285 -7.62 -13.05 -5.71
C GLN A 285 -7.27 -11.59 -6.03
N GLY A 286 -8.26 -10.70 -6.20
CA GLY A 286 -8.03 -9.28 -6.44
C GLY A 286 -7.29 -8.59 -5.28
N ASN A 287 -6.45 -7.61 -5.60
CA ASN A 287 -5.78 -6.76 -4.59
C ASN A 287 -6.77 -5.85 -3.86
N PHE A 288 -7.87 -5.48 -4.53
CA PHE A 288 -8.94 -4.68 -3.96
C PHE A 288 -10.25 -5.44 -4.13
N ILE A 289 -11.06 -5.46 -3.07
CA ILE A 289 -12.37 -6.08 -3.08
C ILE A 289 -13.37 -5.12 -2.44
N ASP A 290 -14.50 -4.95 -3.13
CA ASP A 290 -15.59 -4.11 -2.68
C ASP A 290 -16.43 -4.88 -1.65
N VAL A 291 -16.79 -4.22 -0.54
CA VAL A 291 -17.55 -4.81 0.57
C VAL A 291 -18.92 -5.33 0.11
N GLN A 292 -19.65 -4.56 -0.70
CA GLN A 292 -20.95 -5.00 -1.23
C GLN A 292 -20.79 -6.25 -2.09
N LYS A 293 -19.66 -6.38 -2.79
CA LYS A 293 -19.36 -7.58 -3.56
C LYS A 293 -19.17 -8.81 -2.67
N ILE A 294 -18.53 -8.68 -1.49
CA ILE A 294 -18.42 -9.77 -0.51
C ILE A 294 -19.82 -10.18 -0.03
N ILE A 295 -20.60 -9.22 0.47
CA ILE A 295 -21.95 -9.44 1.01
C ILE A 295 -22.87 -10.09 -0.05
N LYS A 296 -22.82 -9.59 -1.29
CA LYS A 296 -23.58 -10.16 -2.41
C LYS A 296 -23.19 -11.63 -2.66
N TYR A 297 -21.92 -11.97 -2.52
CA TYR A 297 -21.44 -13.33 -2.74
C TYR A 297 -21.72 -14.25 -1.55
N GLU A 298 -21.71 -13.76 -0.31
CA GLU A 298 -22.18 -14.52 0.86
C GLU A 298 -23.64 -14.94 0.68
N SER A 299 -24.49 -14.02 0.22
CA SER A 299 -25.89 -14.31 -0.11
C SER A 299 -26.04 -15.35 -1.23
N LYS A 300 -25.26 -15.20 -2.32
CA LYS A 300 -25.28 -16.15 -3.45
C LYS A 300 -24.78 -17.54 -3.09
N LEU A 301 -23.77 -17.63 -2.22
CA LEU A 301 -23.10 -18.87 -1.83
C LEU A 301 -23.68 -19.50 -0.56
N LYS A 302 -24.50 -18.76 0.19
CA LYS A 302 -25.11 -19.17 1.47
C LYS A 302 -24.09 -19.62 2.52
N ARG A 303 -22.97 -18.89 2.61
CA ARG A 303 -21.91 -19.10 3.61
C ARG A 303 -21.14 -17.81 3.84
N GLU A 304 -20.51 -17.69 5.01
CA GLU A 304 -19.57 -16.60 5.29
C GLU A 304 -18.34 -16.70 4.37
N LEU A 305 -17.87 -15.54 3.93
CA LEU A 305 -16.70 -15.40 3.06
C LEU A 305 -15.57 -14.63 3.70
N LEU A 306 -15.85 -13.86 4.76
CA LEU A 306 -14.85 -13.07 5.47
C LEU A 306 -13.80 -13.97 6.12
N THR A 307 -12.52 -13.75 5.79
CA THR A 307 -11.35 -14.41 6.35
C THR A 307 -10.32 -13.38 6.81
N GLY A 308 -9.28 -13.80 7.52
CA GLY A 308 -8.15 -12.97 7.93
C GLY A 308 -7.49 -12.24 6.75
N GLU A 309 -7.38 -12.89 5.58
CA GLU A 309 -6.88 -12.24 4.36
C GLU A 309 -7.81 -11.13 3.86
N LEU A 310 -9.13 -11.34 3.89
CA LEU A 310 -10.08 -10.30 3.49
C LEU A 310 -10.13 -9.17 4.52
N ILE A 311 -10.08 -9.49 5.82
CA ILE A 311 -9.96 -8.50 6.89
C ILE A 311 -8.73 -7.62 6.67
N LEU A 312 -7.59 -8.21 6.31
CA LEU A 312 -6.36 -7.48 5.96
C LEU A 312 -6.58 -6.54 4.76
N LYS A 313 -7.25 -7.02 3.70
CA LYS A 313 -7.54 -6.21 2.50
C LYS A 313 -8.50 -5.05 2.79
N LEU A 314 -9.51 -5.26 3.64
CA LEU A 314 -10.51 -4.25 3.99
C LEU A 314 -9.97 -3.22 4.99
N GLY A 315 -9.32 -3.68 6.06
CA GLY A 315 -8.81 -2.81 7.13
C GLY A 315 -7.52 -2.08 6.75
N GLY A 316 -6.72 -2.67 5.87
CA GLY A 316 -5.30 -2.33 5.70
C GLY A 316 -4.48 -2.74 6.91
N PHE A 317 -3.17 -2.48 6.89
CA PHE A 317 -2.27 -2.79 8.01
C PHE A 317 -1.29 -1.66 8.35
N SER A 318 -1.52 -0.46 7.80
CA SER A 318 -0.68 0.71 8.08
C SER A 318 -0.78 1.19 9.53
N HIS A 319 -1.88 0.85 10.21
CA HIS A 319 -2.16 1.19 11.61
C HIS A 319 -1.54 0.23 12.62
N LEU A 320 -1.06 -0.94 12.17
CA LEU A 320 -0.29 -1.86 13.02
C LEU A 320 1.07 -1.26 13.39
N THR A 321 1.74 -1.82 14.39
CA THR A 321 3.10 -1.36 14.72
C THR A 321 4.09 -1.76 13.62
N GLU A 322 5.31 -1.23 13.65
CA GLU A 322 6.37 -1.68 12.73
C GLU A 322 6.67 -3.19 12.87
N PHE A 323 6.47 -3.75 14.07
CA PHE A 323 6.53 -5.20 14.27
C PHE A 323 5.39 -5.90 13.50
N GLY A 324 4.15 -5.47 13.71
CA GLY A 324 2.99 -6.06 13.02
C GLY A 324 3.09 -5.98 11.49
N LYS A 325 3.55 -4.85 10.94
CA LYS A 325 3.77 -4.68 9.49
C LYS A 325 4.80 -5.65 8.92
N LYS A 326 5.84 -5.99 9.68
CA LYS A 326 6.90 -6.92 9.25
C LYS A 326 6.50 -8.38 9.36
N ASN A 327 5.55 -8.70 10.24
CA ASN A 327 5.13 -10.06 10.58
C ASN A 327 3.66 -10.31 10.18
N ILE A 328 3.22 -9.67 9.09
CA ILE A 328 1.80 -9.65 8.74
C ILE A 328 1.28 -11.03 8.33
N ASN A 329 2.11 -11.85 7.70
CA ASN A 329 1.74 -13.20 7.26
C ASN A 329 1.51 -14.12 8.47
N GLU A 330 2.29 -13.93 9.53
CA GLU A 330 2.17 -14.65 10.79
C GLU A 330 0.96 -14.18 11.61
N ILE A 331 0.52 -12.92 11.43
CA ILE A 331 -0.65 -12.34 12.10
C ILE A 331 -1.98 -12.78 11.47
N ILE A 332 -2.03 -13.01 10.15
CA ILE A 332 -3.27 -13.36 9.43
C ILE A 332 -4.06 -14.52 10.07
N PRO A 333 -3.44 -15.66 10.45
CA PRO A 333 -4.17 -16.76 11.09
C PRO A 333 -4.84 -16.37 12.42
N TYR A 334 -4.28 -15.40 13.15
CA TYR A 334 -4.87 -14.89 14.38
C TYR A 334 -6.09 -14.00 14.10
N ALA A 335 -6.18 -13.39 12.91
CA ALA A 335 -7.34 -12.61 12.49
C ALA A 335 -8.57 -13.49 12.26
N ASP A 336 -8.41 -14.71 11.74
CA ASP A 336 -9.52 -15.67 11.65
C ASP A 336 -10.05 -16.01 13.06
N LYS A 337 -9.15 -16.27 14.02
CA LYS A 337 -9.53 -16.54 15.41
C LYS A 337 -10.23 -15.35 16.06
N GLN A 338 -9.72 -14.13 15.85
CA GLN A 338 -10.33 -12.93 16.40
C GLN A 338 -11.67 -12.59 15.73
N LEU A 339 -11.86 -12.94 14.45
CA LEU A 339 -13.16 -12.85 13.78
C LEU A 339 -14.20 -13.74 14.46
N GLU A 340 -13.86 -15.00 14.77
CA GLU A 340 -14.76 -15.90 15.51
C GLU A 340 -15.11 -15.35 16.90
N ASN A 341 -14.11 -14.87 17.64
CA ASN A 341 -14.34 -14.23 18.95
C ASN A 341 -15.30 -13.03 18.82
N TYR A 342 -15.09 -12.20 17.80
CA TYR A 342 -15.93 -11.03 17.53
C TYR A 342 -17.38 -11.43 17.25
N LYS A 343 -17.61 -12.49 16.46
CA LYS A 343 -18.95 -13.03 16.19
C LYS A 343 -19.62 -13.56 17.45
N HIS A 344 -18.90 -14.30 18.28
CA HIS A 344 -19.40 -14.81 19.56
C HIS A 344 -19.79 -13.68 20.53
N GLN A 345 -18.96 -12.63 20.64
CA GLN A 345 -19.23 -11.49 21.51
C GLN A 345 -20.48 -10.70 21.09
N ASN A 346 -20.73 -10.60 19.78
CA ASN A 346 -21.87 -9.85 19.24
C ASN A 346 -23.11 -10.73 18.98
N ASN A 347 -23.01 -12.05 19.16
CA ASN A 347 -24.06 -13.02 18.84
C ASN A 347 -24.64 -12.83 17.41
N SER A 348 -23.75 -12.60 16.43
CA SER A 348 -24.12 -12.31 15.05
C SER A 348 -22.96 -12.64 14.11
N ASN A 349 -23.25 -12.91 12.84
CA ASN A 349 -22.21 -12.94 11.82
C ASN A 349 -21.68 -11.53 11.59
N PHE A 350 -20.47 -11.43 11.03
CA PHE A 350 -19.80 -10.13 10.95
C PHE A 350 -20.59 -9.09 10.13
N PHE A 351 -21.04 -9.43 8.92
CA PHE A 351 -21.74 -8.47 8.06
C PHE A 351 -23.18 -8.18 8.50
N ASP A 352 -23.84 -9.11 9.17
CA ASP A 352 -25.22 -8.94 9.65
C ASP A 352 -25.35 -7.81 10.69
N LEU A 353 -24.24 -7.44 11.35
CA LEU A 353 -24.19 -6.25 12.21
C LEU A 353 -24.29 -4.94 11.44
N PHE A 354 -23.99 -4.93 10.15
CA PHE A 354 -23.92 -3.71 9.34
C PHE A 354 -24.99 -3.64 8.26
N VAL A 355 -25.55 -4.78 7.85
CA VAL A 355 -26.54 -4.84 6.77
C VAL A 355 -27.69 -5.77 7.12
N ASP A 356 -28.87 -5.43 6.61
CA ASP A 356 -30.05 -6.29 6.57
C ASP A 356 -30.38 -6.61 5.11
N ASN A 357 -30.37 -7.90 4.77
CA ASN A 357 -30.58 -8.39 3.40
C ASN A 357 -29.69 -7.67 2.37
N GLY A 358 -28.43 -7.44 2.74
CA GLY A 358 -27.42 -6.77 1.91
C GLY A 358 -27.59 -5.25 1.77
N ASN A 359 -28.57 -4.65 2.44
CA ASN A 359 -28.76 -3.20 2.48
C ASN A 359 -28.31 -2.64 3.83
N PRO A 360 -27.77 -1.41 3.88
CA PRO A 360 -27.53 -0.73 5.15
C PRO A 360 -28.75 -0.76 6.08
N ILE A 361 -28.52 -0.89 7.39
CA ILE A 361 -29.55 -0.82 8.42
C ILE A 361 -30.30 0.51 8.29
N LYS A 362 -31.62 0.42 8.11
CA LYS A 362 -32.49 1.57 7.85
C LYS A 362 -33.30 1.94 9.08
N SER A 363 -33.66 3.21 9.16
CA SER A 363 -34.66 3.74 10.10
C SER A 363 -35.75 4.48 9.34
N ARG A 364 -36.96 4.49 9.92
CA ARG A 364 -38.07 5.27 9.39
C ARG A 364 -37.78 6.75 9.52
N LYS A 365 -37.84 7.49 8.41
CA LYS A 365 -37.76 8.95 8.36
C LYS A 365 -39.02 9.51 7.74
N THR A 366 -39.51 10.61 8.32
CA THR A 366 -40.73 11.28 7.86
C THR A 366 -40.33 12.58 7.20
N ASN A 367 -40.56 12.69 5.90
CA ASN A 367 -40.32 13.91 5.13
C ASN A 367 -41.67 14.63 4.95
N LEU A 368 -41.67 15.93 5.24
CA LEU A 368 -42.82 16.80 4.95
C LEU A 368 -42.67 17.31 3.53
N ILE A 369 -43.59 16.94 2.64
CA ILE A 369 -43.62 17.49 1.28
C ILE A 369 -44.51 18.74 1.31
N GLU A 370 -43.91 19.91 1.08
CA GLU A 370 -44.67 21.08 0.67
C GLU A 370 -44.80 21.05 -0.86
N LYS A 371 -46.02 20.86 -1.38
CA LYS A 371 -46.26 21.04 -2.82
C LYS A 371 -46.06 22.51 -3.19
N GLU A 372 -45.36 22.74 -4.30
CA GLU A 372 -45.26 24.07 -4.89
C GLU A 372 -46.65 24.67 -5.15
N LYS A 373 -46.73 25.98 -4.91
CA LYS A 373 -47.95 26.79 -4.93
C LYS A 373 -48.77 26.56 -6.20
N SER A 374 -49.83 25.77 -6.10
CA SER A 374 -50.96 25.86 -7.01
C SER A 374 -51.76 27.11 -6.66
N ILE A 375 -51.96 27.99 -7.63
CA ILE A 375 -52.51 29.34 -7.50
C ILE A 375 -54.00 29.33 -7.09
N PHE A 376 -54.62 28.16 -6.90
CA PHE A 376 -56.06 28.00 -6.69
C PHE A 376 -56.49 27.01 -5.57
N SER A 377 -55.68 26.74 -4.54
CA SER A 377 -56.16 25.96 -3.38
C SER A 377 -55.81 26.57 -2.02
N PHE A 378 -56.82 27.04 -1.29
CA PHE A 378 -56.74 27.62 0.06
C PHE A 378 -56.63 26.58 1.21
N PHE A 379 -56.18 25.36 0.92
CA PHE A 379 -55.92 24.34 1.96
C PHE A 379 -54.50 23.79 1.83
N LYS A 380 -53.64 24.07 2.81
CA LYS A 380 -52.36 23.37 2.99
C LYS A 380 -52.64 21.92 3.40
N LYS A 381 -52.67 20.99 2.44
CA LYS A 381 -52.52 19.57 2.76
C LYS A 381 -51.02 19.29 2.92
N GLN A 382 -50.59 19.05 4.15
CA GLN A 382 -49.27 18.46 4.42
C GLN A 382 -49.37 16.97 4.06
N ASP A 383 -48.76 16.58 2.95
CA ASP A 383 -48.57 15.18 2.62
C ASP A 383 -47.28 14.71 3.32
N VAL A 384 -47.41 13.64 4.09
CA VAL A 384 -46.31 13.03 4.86
C VAL A 384 -45.74 11.88 4.03
N GLU A 385 -44.52 12.01 3.54
CA GLU A 385 -43.81 10.92 2.88
C GLU A 385 -42.97 10.15 3.91
N ILE A 386 -43.17 8.83 3.97
CA ILE A 386 -42.36 7.96 4.82
C ILE A 386 -41.27 7.34 3.95
N VAL A 387 -40.02 7.69 4.22
CA VAL A 387 -38.85 7.15 3.52
C VAL A 387 -38.02 6.33 4.52
N TYR A 388 -37.58 5.15 4.09
CA TYR A 388 -36.61 4.35 4.84
C TYR A 388 -35.21 4.67 4.34
N GLU A 389 -34.46 5.45 5.13
CA GLU A 389 -33.06 5.82 4.87
C GLU A 389 -32.13 5.04 5.79
N TYR A 390 -30.85 4.93 5.43
CA TYR A 390 -29.87 4.31 6.33
C TYR A 390 -29.78 5.11 7.64
N ASN A 391 -29.57 4.42 8.76
CA ASN A 391 -29.50 5.05 10.08
C ASN A 391 -28.04 5.39 10.41
N PRO A 392 -27.54 6.62 10.21
CA PRO A 392 -26.15 6.96 10.50
C PRO A 392 -25.80 6.83 11.98
N GLU A 393 -26.74 7.07 12.90
CA GLU A 393 -26.48 7.02 14.35
C GLU A 393 -26.24 5.58 14.83
N TYR A 394 -26.90 4.60 14.20
CA TYR A 394 -26.63 3.17 14.47
C TYR A 394 -25.14 2.83 14.27
N TYR A 395 -24.49 3.41 13.25
CA TYR A 395 -23.11 3.08 12.92
C TYR A 395 -22.06 3.79 13.79
N LYS A 396 -22.46 4.79 14.56
CA LYS A 396 -21.56 5.65 15.34
C LYS A 396 -20.67 4.85 16.29
N GLY A 397 -21.22 3.80 16.91
CA GLY A 397 -20.50 2.92 17.84
C GLY A 397 -19.36 2.11 17.22
N PHE A 398 -19.31 2.00 15.90
CA PHE A 398 -18.27 1.25 15.20
C PHE A 398 -17.07 2.12 14.77
N PHE A 399 -17.08 3.42 15.06
CA PHE A 399 -15.99 4.33 14.73
C PHE A 399 -14.95 4.43 15.85
N LEU A 400 -13.69 4.63 15.46
CA LEU A 400 -12.60 4.79 16.43
C LEU A 400 -12.66 6.15 17.16
N THR A 401 -13.20 7.18 16.49
CA THR A 401 -13.37 8.52 17.05
C THR A 401 -14.64 9.18 16.52
N ASN A 402 -15.24 10.07 17.31
CA ASN A 402 -16.38 10.88 16.85
C ASN A 402 -16.00 11.78 15.66
N ALA A 403 -14.78 12.31 15.63
CA ALA A 403 -14.32 13.16 14.53
C ALA A 403 -14.29 12.42 13.18
N GLU A 404 -13.85 11.16 13.17
CA GLU A 404 -13.87 10.33 11.96
C GLU A 404 -15.31 10.06 11.49
N TYR A 405 -16.21 9.76 12.44
CA TYR A 405 -17.63 9.56 12.16
C TYR A 405 -18.25 10.81 11.51
N GLU A 406 -18.12 11.98 12.13
CA GLU A 406 -18.69 13.24 11.63
C GLU A 406 -18.12 13.59 10.25
N HIS A 407 -16.83 13.31 10.01
CA HIS A 407 -16.21 13.53 8.70
C HIS A 407 -16.92 12.72 7.60
N TYR A 408 -17.07 11.40 7.77
CA TYR A 408 -17.71 10.57 6.75
C TYR A 408 -19.21 10.82 6.63
N LYS A 409 -19.89 11.11 7.75
CA LYS A 409 -21.28 11.53 7.74
C LYS A 409 -21.48 12.81 6.92
N SER A 410 -20.60 13.81 7.06
CA SER A 410 -20.66 15.05 6.28
C SER A 410 -20.52 14.83 4.77
N ILE A 411 -19.73 13.84 4.35
CA ILE A 411 -19.57 13.45 2.94
C ILE A 411 -20.87 12.83 2.43
N ASP A 412 -21.46 11.90 3.19
CA ASP A 412 -22.72 11.26 2.82
C ASP A 412 -23.88 12.26 2.78
N ASP A 413 -23.95 13.19 3.73
CA ASP A 413 -24.95 14.27 3.76
C ASP A 413 -24.80 15.20 2.55
N PHE A 414 -23.56 15.61 2.22
CA PHE A 414 -23.27 16.43 1.04
C PHE A 414 -23.68 15.73 -0.26
N GLN A 415 -23.34 14.44 -0.40
CA GLN A 415 -23.73 13.63 -1.55
C GLN A 415 -25.25 13.54 -1.69
N SER A 416 -25.95 13.23 -0.60
CA SER A 416 -27.41 13.17 -0.57
C SER A 416 -28.04 14.51 -0.98
N ASN A 417 -27.52 15.62 -0.46
CA ASN A 417 -28.01 16.97 -0.78
C ASN A 417 -27.77 17.34 -2.26
N SER A 418 -26.72 16.81 -2.89
CA SER A 418 -26.50 16.97 -4.34
C SER A 418 -27.42 16.13 -5.23
N GLY A 419 -28.31 15.32 -4.65
CA GLY A 419 -29.13 14.34 -5.37
C GLY A 419 -28.38 13.05 -5.73
N TYR A 420 -27.11 12.92 -5.37
CA TYR A 420 -26.33 11.70 -5.56
C TYR A 420 -26.64 10.69 -4.45
N LYS A 421 -27.32 9.59 -4.80
CA LYS A 421 -27.63 8.49 -3.88
C LYS A 421 -26.62 7.36 -4.04
N ARG A 422 -25.66 7.25 -3.12
CA ARG A 422 -24.74 6.10 -3.03
C ARG A 422 -25.49 4.90 -2.46
N SER A 423 -25.37 3.72 -3.08
CA SER A 423 -26.01 2.48 -2.60
C SER A 423 -25.49 2.04 -1.23
N PHE A 424 -24.23 2.36 -0.95
CA PHE A 424 -23.52 1.99 0.27
C PHE A 424 -22.80 3.23 0.82
N PRO A 425 -23.38 3.91 1.83
CA PRO A 425 -22.84 5.13 2.40
C PRO A 425 -21.42 4.94 2.95
N HIS A 426 -20.62 6.01 2.95
CA HIS A 426 -19.27 6.00 3.52
C HIS A 426 -19.30 5.63 5.00
N VAL A 427 -20.30 6.09 5.74
CA VAL A 427 -20.47 5.74 7.16
C VAL A 427 -20.52 4.22 7.37
N VAL A 428 -21.26 3.50 6.53
CA VAL A 428 -21.40 2.04 6.59
C VAL A 428 -20.09 1.36 6.21
N GLU A 429 -19.49 1.75 5.08
CA GLU A 429 -18.22 1.19 4.61
C GLU A 429 -17.09 1.36 5.64
N LYS A 430 -17.02 2.54 6.27
CA LYS A 430 -15.98 2.85 7.25
C LYS A 430 -16.20 2.18 8.60
N SER A 431 -17.45 1.97 9.00
CA SER A 431 -17.76 1.16 10.18
C SER A 431 -17.17 -0.26 10.05
N ILE A 432 -17.35 -0.90 8.88
CA ILE A 432 -16.79 -2.23 8.56
C ILE A 432 -15.27 -2.21 8.58
N PHE A 433 -14.64 -1.23 7.93
CA PHE A 433 -13.17 -1.12 7.89
C PHE A 433 -12.58 -0.90 9.29
N ASN A 434 -13.25 -0.11 10.14
CA ASN A 434 -12.79 0.11 11.51
C ASN A 434 -12.84 -1.15 12.36
N GLN A 435 -13.90 -1.96 12.23
CA GLN A 435 -13.94 -3.25 12.93
C GLN A 435 -12.88 -4.22 12.40
N CYS A 436 -12.62 -4.25 11.08
CA CYS A 436 -11.49 -5.01 10.52
C CYS A 436 -10.14 -4.56 11.11
N ARG A 437 -9.91 -3.25 11.26
CA ARG A 437 -8.68 -2.71 11.86
C ARG A 437 -8.51 -3.12 13.32
N LEU A 438 -9.60 -3.12 14.09
CA LEU A 438 -9.60 -3.55 15.50
C LEU A 438 -9.27 -5.03 15.62
N ILE A 439 -9.89 -5.87 14.79
CA ILE A 439 -9.59 -7.31 14.70
C ILE A 439 -8.09 -7.52 14.41
N LEU A 440 -7.52 -6.80 13.44
CA LEU A 440 -6.08 -6.90 13.13
C LEU A 440 -5.18 -6.45 14.27
N LYS A 441 -5.55 -5.40 15.01
CA LYS A 441 -4.79 -4.94 16.18
C LYS A 441 -4.78 -5.99 17.29
N GLN A 442 -5.93 -6.59 17.57
CA GLN A 442 -6.06 -7.69 18.54
C GLN A 442 -5.32 -8.95 18.07
N SER A 443 -5.23 -9.16 16.75
CA SER A 443 -4.48 -10.26 16.15
C SER A 443 -2.97 -10.07 16.30
N GLU A 444 -2.47 -8.83 16.13
CA GLU A 444 -1.08 -8.48 16.43
C GLU A 444 -0.77 -8.76 17.91
N ASP A 445 -1.61 -8.29 18.83
CA ASP A 445 -1.43 -8.52 20.26
C ASP A 445 -1.40 -10.01 20.61
N LEU A 446 -2.31 -10.80 20.04
CA LEU A 446 -2.34 -12.23 20.26
C LEU A 446 -1.07 -12.92 19.72
N TYR A 447 -0.60 -12.56 18.52
CA TYR A 447 0.66 -13.07 17.98
C TYR A 447 1.86 -12.66 18.85
N ARG A 448 1.88 -11.42 19.36
CA ARG A 448 2.94 -10.96 20.28
C ARG A 448 2.97 -11.81 21.54
N GLU A 449 1.83 -12.10 22.14
CA GLU A 449 1.75 -12.96 23.32
C GLU A 449 2.28 -14.38 23.04
N THR A 450 1.96 -14.96 21.88
CA THR A 450 2.39 -16.34 21.55
C THR A 450 3.90 -16.47 21.39
N ILE A 451 4.60 -15.37 21.07
CA ILE A 451 6.08 -15.33 21.00
C ILE A 451 6.72 -14.66 22.23
N GLY A 452 5.94 -14.48 23.31
CA GLY A 452 6.44 -13.95 24.58
C GLY A 452 6.67 -12.43 24.61
N MET A 453 6.19 -11.68 23.62
CA MET A 453 6.21 -10.21 23.61
C MET A 453 5.00 -9.62 24.37
N PRO A 454 5.15 -8.46 25.03
CA PRO A 454 4.02 -7.74 25.62
C PRO A 454 3.09 -7.20 24.55
N LYS A 455 1.84 -6.86 24.89
CA LYS A 455 0.90 -6.22 23.94
C LYS A 455 1.31 -4.81 23.56
N VAL A 456 0.65 -4.23 22.57
CA VAL A 456 0.83 -2.83 22.19
C VAL A 456 0.37 -1.94 23.35
N GLY A 457 1.32 -1.17 23.89
CA GLY A 457 1.04 -0.18 24.94
C GLY A 457 1.25 -0.68 26.38
N GLU A 458 1.42 -1.99 26.60
CA GLU A 458 1.75 -2.52 27.95
C GLU A 458 3.19 -2.23 28.38
N GLY A 459 4.01 -1.68 27.48
CA GLY A 459 5.45 -1.55 27.68
C GLY A 459 6.12 -2.93 27.75
N TRP A 460 7.45 -2.96 27.69
CA TRP A 460 8.14 -4.09 28.29
C TRP A 460 8.12 -3.82 29.79
N ILE A 461 7.66 -4.76 30.63
CA ILE A 461 8.04 -4.72 32.05
C ILE A 461 9.55 -4.81 32.03
N SER A 462 10.19 -3.66 32.23
CA SER A 462 11.62 -3.51 31.98
C SER A 462 12.35 -3.57 33.30
N GLU A 463 13.58 -4.05 33.23
CA GLU A 463 14.60 -3.90 34.25
C GLU A 463 14.57 -2.51 34.93
N THR A 464 14.36 -1.47 34.13
CA THR A 464 14.29 -0.07 34.55
C THR A 464 13.11 0.20 35.50
N GLU A 465 11.95 -0.43 35.27
CA GLU A 465 10.78 -0.27 36.15
C GLU A 465 11.00 -0.95 37.50
N LEU A 466 11.56 -2.16 37.49
CA LEU A 466 11.94 -2.87 38.72
C LEU A 466 12.98 -2.06 39.51
N PHE A 467 13.96 -1.46 38.81
CA PHE A 467 14.96 -0.58 39.42
C PHE A 467 14.32 0.59 40.16
N TYR A 468 13.38 1.31 39.53
CA TYR A 468 12.71 2.44 40.19
C TYR A 468 11.89 2.00 41.41
N LYS A 469 11.21 0.86 41.33
CA LYS A 469 10.44 0.32 42.48
C LYS A 469 11.35 -0.01 43.67
N ILE A 470 12.45 -0.72 43.42
CA ILE A 470 13.43 -1.08 44.47
C ILE A 470 14.12 0.18 45.03
N SER A 471 14.56 1.10 44.16
CA SER A 471 15.21 2.35 44.55
C SER A 471 14.29 3.24 45.41
N ASN A 472 13.01 3.32 45.06
CA ASN A 472 12.02 4.09 45.83
C ASN A 472 11.68 3.47 47.18
N TYR A 473 11.76 2.14 47.33
CA TYR A 473 11.52 1.47 48.60
C TYR A 473 12.73 1.59 49.53
N PHE A 474 13.93 1.39 48.99
CA PHE A 474 15.19 1.42 49.74
C PHE A 474 15.94 2.76 49.57
N LYS A 475 15.27 3.89 49.84
CA LYS A 475 15.85 5.24 49.63
C LYS A 475 17.14 5.49 50.40
N ASP A 476 17.30 4.84 51.55
CA ASP A 476 18.49 4.97 52.42
C ASP A 476 19.65 4.06 51.99
N GLU A 477 19.42 3.18 51.02
CA GLU A 477 20.45 2.31 50.45
C GLU A 477 20.92 2.83 49.10
N LYS A 478 22.19 2.57 48.78
CA LYS A 478 22.69 2.80 47.43
C LYS A 478 22.20 1.67 46.53
N VAL A 479 21.25 1.97 45.63
CA VAL A 479 20.77 1.05 44.58
C VAL A 479 21.37 1.50 43.24
N VAL A 480 22.02 0.58 42.52
CA VAL A 480 22.73 0.85 41.26
C VAL A 480 22.10 0.04 40.13
N HIS A 481 21.69 0.71 39.05
CA HIS A 481 21.21 0.09 37.80
C HIS A 481 22.41 -0.29 36.92
N HIS A 482 22.36 -1.43 36.22
CA HIS A 482 23.42 -1.95 35.35
C HIS A 482 24.80 -2.00 36.01
N ALA A 483 24.86 -2.47 37.25
CA ALA A 483 26.11 -2.48 37.99
C ALA A 483 27.08 -3.53 37.44
N SER A 484 28.32 -3.15 37.17
CA SER A 484 29.39 -4.09 36.82
C SER A 484 30.50 -4.04 37.88
N PRO A 485 30.33 -4.73 39.03
CA PRO A 485 31.40 -4.87 40.01
C PRO A 485 32.63 -5.50 39.36
N LYS A 486 33.84 -5.07 39.75
CA LYS A 486 35.10 -5.55 39.14
C LYS A 486 35.22 -7.07 39.05
N TRP A 487 34.69 -7.80 40.03
CA TRP A 487 34.70 -9.27 40.09
C TRP A 487 33.77 -9.95 39.07
N LEU A 488 32.85 -9.21 38.45
CA LEU A 488 31.89 -9.70 37.45
C LEU A 488 32.45 -9.63 36.00
N GLY A 489 33.59 -8.96 35.82
CA GLY A 489 34.29 -8.87 34.54
C GLY A 489 33.48 -8.06 33.51
N ARG A 490 33.22 -8.66 32.34
CA ARG A 490 32.47 -8.00 31.25
C ARG A 490 30.94 -8.09 31.40
N GLN A 491 30.44 -8.71 32.46
CA GLN A 491 29.01 -8.85 32.73
C GLN A 491 28.53 -7.75 33.67
N HIS A 492 27.23 -7.51 33.72
CA HIS A 492 26.58 -6.62 34.68
C HIS A 492 25.48 -7.36 35.44
N LEU A 493 25.14 -6.81 36.61
CA LEU A 493 23.92 -7.07 37.33
C LEU A 493 22.90 -6.01 36.96
N ASP A 494 21.66 -6.43 36.73
CA ASP A 494 20.59 -5.51 36.36
C ASP A 494 20.36 -4.45 37.45
N ILE A 495 20.22 -4.90 38.70
CA ILE A 495 20.16 -4.04 39.88
C ILE A 495 21.11 -4.57 40.94
N TYR A 496 21.87 -3.68 41.58
CA TYR A 496 22.82 -4.05 42.63
C TYR A 496 22.74 -3.12 43.83
N LEU A 497 22.68 -3.71 45.03
CA LEU A 497 22.77 -3.04 46.33
C LEU A 497 24.14 -3.35 46.94
N PRO A 498 25.16 -2.48 46.76
CA PRO A 498 26.55 -2.82 47.07
C PRO A 498 26.79 -3.09 48.56
N LYS A 499 26.16 -2.31 49.44
CA LYS A 499 26.30 -2.47 50.91
C LYS A 499 25.79 -3.83 51.38
N LEU A 500 24.65 -4.26 50.85
CA LEU A 500 24.01 -5.52 51.20
C LEU A 500 24.58 -6.72 50.44
N LYS A 501 25.39 -6.46 49.40
CA LYS A 501 25.86 -7.44 48.42
C LYS A 501 24.70 -8.25 47.83
N ILE A 502 23.70 -7.55 47.29
CA ILE A 502 22.54 -8.16 46.63
C ILE A 502 22.51 -7.73 45.17
N GLY A 503 22.48 -8.69 44.26
CA GLY A 503 22.15 -8.50 42.85
C GLY A 503 20.72 -8.98 42.58
N ILE A 504 19.99 -8.24 41.75
CA ILE A 504 18.67 -8.61 41.25
C ILE A 504 18.78 -8.67 39.72
N GLU A 505 18.22 -9.71 39.11
CA GLU A 505 18.24 -9.97 37.67
C GLU A 505 16.82 -10.20 37.16
N TYR A 506 16.40 -9.46 36.14
CA TYR A 506 15.12 -9.66 35.48
C TYR A 506 15.25 -10.74 34.41
N GLN A 507 14.40 -11.76 34.48
CA GLN A 507 14.48 -12.93 33.60
C GLN A 507 13.33 -12.90 32.58
N GLY A 508 13.66 -12.57 31.32
CA GLY A 508 12.74 -12.70 30.20
C GLY A 508 12.62 -14.13 29.66
N ALA A 509 11.67 -14.36 28.74
CA ALA A 509 11.42 -15.69 28.16
C ALA A 509 12.66 -16.31 27.49
N GLN A 510 13.57 -15.48 26.97
CA GLN A 510 14.83 -15.92 26.35
C GLN A 510 15.80 -16.63 27.30
N HIS A 511 15.57 -16.62 28.62
CA HIS A 511 16.36 -17.37 29.60
C HIS A 511 15.89 -18.81 29.78
N TYR A 512 14.68 -19.13 29.32
CA TYR A 512 14.04 -20.44 29.53
C TYR A 512 13.87 -21.25 28.25
N GLU A 513 13.71 -20.59 27.11
CA GLU A 513 13.52 -21.25 25.83
C GLU A 513 14.24 -20.54 24.67
N PRO A 514 14.62 -21.28 23.61
CA PRO A 514 15.21 -20.69 22.41
C PRO A 514 14.15 -19.95 21.62
N ILE A 515 14.34 -18.63 21.48
CA ILE A 515 13.46 -17.76 20.70
C ILE A 515 14.23 -17.32 19.45
N GLU A 516 13.76 -17.72 18.26
CA GLU A 516 14.41 -17.41 16.96
C GLU A 516 14.71 -15.91 16.80
N PHE A 517 13.78 -15.05 17.22
CA PHE A 517 13.97 -13.59 17.19
C PHE A 517 15.21 -13.10 17.95
N PHE A 518 15.59 -13.79 19.03
CA PHE A 518 16.76 -13.47 19.85
C PHE A 518 18.02 -14.26 19.43
N GLY A 519 18.02 -14.91 18.26
CA GLY A 519 19.12 -15.72 17.75
C GLY A 519 18.97 -17.23 18.02
N GLY A 520 17.75 -17.66 18.34
CA GLY A 520 17.38 -19.07 18.41
C GLY A 520 18.19 -19.88 19.42
N LYS A 521 18.46 -21.14 19.08
CA LYS A 521 19.14 -22.10 19.97
C LYS A 521 20.55 -21.67 20.36
N GLU A 522 21.32 -21.11 19.43
CA GLU A 522 22.71 -20.70 19.68
C GLU A 522 22.78 -19.54 20.68
N ALA A 523 21.87 -18.57 20.57
CA ALA A 523 21.79 -17.47 21.52
C ALA A 523 21.33 -17.95 22.90
N PHE A 524 20.37 -18.89 22.95
CA PHE A 524 19.90 -19.49 24.19
C PHE A 524 21.03 -20.22 24.95
N GLU A 525 21.81 -21.06 24.27
CA GLU A 525 22.93 -21.78 24.89
C GLU A 525 23.97 -20.82 25.48
N LYS A 526 24.29 -19.72 24.77
CA LYS A 526 25.17 -18.65 25.26
C LYS A 526 24.58 -17.91 26.46
N THR A 527 23.28 -17.68 26.48
CA THR A 527 22.58 -17.07 27.63
C THR A 527 22.66 -17.97 28.86
N VAL A 528 22.37 -19.26 28.71
CA VAL A 528 22.49 -20.25 29.80
C VAL A 528 23.91 -20.32 30.36
N GLU A 529 24.94 -20.31 29.51
CA GLU A 529 26.34 -20.31 29.94
C GLU A 529 26.69 -19.02 30.73
N ARG A 530 26.24 -17.86 30.25
CA ARG A 530 26.44 -16.57 30.91
C ARG A 530 25.77 -16.53 32.28
N ASP A 531 24.52 -16.98 32.38
CA ASP A 531 23.76 -16.98 33.63
C ASP A 531 24.40 -17.91 34.67
N LYS A 532 24.85 -19.09 34.24
CA LYS A 532 25.59 -20.01 35.12
C LYS A 532 26.87 -19.37 35.66
N ARG A 533 27.67 -18.76 34.78
CA ARG A 533 28.90 -18.06 35.17
C ARG A 533 28.61 -16.89 36.11
N LYS A 534 27.58 -16.10 35.83
CA LYS A 534 27.14 -14.97 36.67
C LYS A 534 26.79 -15.45 38.08
N LYS A 535 25.97 -16.51 38.18
CA LYS A 535 25.60 -17.14 39.46
C LYS A 535 26.80 -17.62 40.26
N GLU A 536 27.77 -18.27 39.62
CA GLU A 536 29.01 -18.72 40.28
C GLU A 536 29.86 -17.56 40.81
N LEU A 537 30.00 -16.48 40.02
CA LEU A 537 30.74 -15.29 40.43
C LEU A 537 30.07 -14.58 41.60
N CYS A 538 28.73 -14.47 41.60
CA CYS A 538 27.98 -13.94 42.73
C CYS A 538 28.23 -14.76 44.00
N LYS A 539 28.17 -16.10 43.91
CA LYS A 539 28.42 -17.00 45.05
C LYS A 539 29.83 -16.82 45.62
N LYS A 540 30.86 -16.80 44.76
CA LYS A 540 32.27 -16.61 45.18
C LYS A 540 32.50 -15.28 45.91
N ASN A 541 31.75 -14.24 45.58
CA ASN A 541 31.90 -12.90 46.17
C ASN A 541 30.90 -12.62 47.31
N ASN A 542 30.19 -13.65 47.80
CA ASN A 542 29.14 -13.54 48.80
C ASN A 542 28.06 -12.50 48.41
N CYS A 543 27.75 -12.43 47.11
CA CYS A 543 26.66 -11.66 46.57
C CYS A 543 25.41 -12.54 46.47
N MET A 544 24.36 -12.20 47.20
CA MET A 544 23.06 -12.85 47.07
C MET A 544 22.43 -12.44 45.73
N LEU A 545 21.98 -13.40 44.94
CA LEU A 545 21.37 -13.17 43.63
C LEU A 545 19.88 -13.50 43.71
N ILE A 546 19.03 -12.54 43.37
CA ILE A 546 17.58 -12.67 43.33
C ILE A 546 17.14 -12.59 41.86
N TYR A 547 16.32 -13.53 41.42
CA TYR A 547 15.73 -13.52 40.08
C TYR A 547 14.31 -12.97 40.14
N ALA A 548 13.98 -12.05 39.24
CA ALA A 548 12.65 -11.50 39.04
C ALA A 548 12.09 -12.07 37.73
N ASP A 549 11.38 -13.18 37.85
CA ASP A 549 10.78 -13.89 36.71
C ASP A 549 9.52 -13.20 36.19
N LYS A 550 9.02 -13.63 35.03
CA LYS A 550 7.74 -13.15 34.48
C LYS A 550 6.62 -13.36 35.51
N GLY A 551 6.02 -12.26 35.97
CA GLY A 551 4.97 -12.28 36.99
C GLY A 551 5.47 -12.26 38.45
N TYR A 552 6.73 -11.86 38.70
CA TYR A 552 7.29 -11.74 40.05
C TYR A 552 6.40 -10.92 41.01
N ASP A 553 6.35 -11.34 42.27
CA ASP A 553 5.80 -10.51 43.36
C ASP A 553 6.90 -9.60 43.91
N LEU A 554 6.70 -8.29 43.79
CA LEU A 554 7.62 -7.28 44.31
C LEU A 554 7.82 -7.43 45.82
N ASN A 555 6.78 -7.78 46.58
CA ASN A 555 6.86 -7.90 48.03
C ASN A 555 7.81 -9.03 48.44
N GLU A 556 7.83 -10.15 47.72
CA GLU A 556 8.78 -11.23 48.01
C GLU A 556 10.24 -10.81 47.82
N ILE A 557 10.52 -10.01 46.78
CA ILE A 557 11.85 -9.47 46.52
C ILE A 557 12.26 -8.52 47.66
N ILE A 558 11.35 -7.62 48.06
CA ILE A 558 11.57 -6.69 49.17
C ILE A 558 11.87 -7.45 50.47
N VAL A 559 11.05 -8.45 50.83
CA VAL A 559 11.23 -9.26 52.04
C VAL A 559 12.59 -9.97 52.07
N LYS A 560 13.06 -10.48 50.92
CA LYS A 560 14.39 -11.10 50.79
C LYS A 560 15.51 -10.09 51.05
N ILE A 561 15.37 -8.87 50.54
CA ILE A 561 16.34 -7.78 50.75
C ILE A 561 16.36 -7.35 52.23
N ASP A 562 15.20 -7.14 52.84
CA ASP A 562 15.07 -6.74 54.25
C ASP A 562 15.63 -7.80 55.20
N SER A 563 15.35 -9.09 54.94
CA SER A 563 15.89 -10.19 55.73
C SER A 563 17.43 -10.18 55.76
N ARG A 564 18.05 -9.88 54.62
CA ARG A 564 19.51 -9.75 54.51
C ARG A 564 20.03 -8.49 55.22
N LYS A 565 19.31 -7.37 55.12
CA LYS A 565 19.64 -6.10 55.79
C LYS A 565 19.64 -6.25 57.31
N ASN A 566 18.60 -6.86 57.88
CA ASN A 566 18.46 -7.08 59.32
C ASN A 566 19.52 -8.07 59.84
N GLY A 567 19.85 -9.11 59.07
CA GLY A 567 20.92 -10.06 59.43
C GLY A 567 22.34 -9.47 59.41
N VAL A 568 22.57 -8.38 58.67
CA VAL A 568 23.85 -7.66 58.65
C VAL A 568 23.95 -6.69 59.83
N GLN A 569 22.86 -6.04 60.25
CA GLN A 569 22.86 -5.14 61.42
C GLN A 569 23.12 -5.85 62.75
N HIS A 570 22.77 -7.13 62.88
CA HIS A 570 23.06 -7.92 64.09
C HIS A 570 24.48 -8.51 64.17
N ARG A 571 25.33 -8.28 63.16
CA ARG A 571 26.73 -8.79 63.10
C ARG A 571 27.79 -7.68 63.15
N VAL A 572 27.38 -6.44 63.39
CA VAL A 572 28.26 -5.26 63.52
C VAL A 572 28.47 -4.92 64.98
#